data_AF-A0A9D4M510-F1
#
_entry.id   AF-A0A9D4M510-F1
#
_cell.length_a   1.000
_cell.length_b   1.000
_cell.length_c   1.000
_cell.angle_alpha   90.00
_cell.angle_beta   90.00
_cell.angle_gamma   90.00
#
_symmetry.space_group_name_H-M   'P 1'
#
loop_
_entity.id
_entity.type
_entity.pdbx_description
1 polymer ?
#
loop_
_entity_poly.entity_id
_entity_poly.type
_entity_poly.pdbx_seq_one_letter_code
_entity_poly.pdbx_strand_id
1 'polypeptide(L)' 'MTSKRKFLTLDERVKVISMLKKGHSCRRVASDLGVGKTQIQNILKRKREILDEFEGNVNSESKHPKCESDYASVNELVQK' A
#
# COMPACT_ATOMS: atom_id res chain seq x y z
N MET A 1 26.51 -5.12 4.38
CA MET A 1 25.18 -5.76 4.39
C MET A 1 24.21 -4.93 3.57
N THR A 2 23.76 -5.42 2.42
CA THR A 2 22.71 -4.77 1.63
C THR A 2 21.36 -5.09 2.28
N SER A 3 20.87 -4.17 3.12
CA SER A 3 19.50 -4.24 3.65
C SER A 3 18.53 -4.30 2.46
N LYS A 4 17.66 -5.32 2.43
CA LYS A 4 16.60 -5.40 1.42
C LYS A 4 15.75 -4.14 1.48
N ARG A 5 15.38 -3.59 0.31
CA ARG A 5 14.52 -2.39 0.24
C ARG A 5 13.12 -2.78 0.68
N LYS A 6 12.58 -2.06 1.67
CA LYS A 6 11.18 -2.18 2.08
C LYS A 6 10.28 -1.44 1.11
N PHE A 7 9.34 -2.15 0.49
CA PHE A 7 8.27 -1.55 -0.31
C PHE A 7 7.11 -1.17 0.61
N LEU A 8 6.44 -0.06 0.30
CA LEU A 8 5.29 0.43 1.06
C LEU A 8 4.01 0.13 0.29
N THR A 9 2.97 -0.31 1.00
CA THR A 9 1.62 -0.46 0.42
C THR A 9 0.98 0.90 0.14
N LEU A 10 -0.13 0.92 -0.63
CA LEU A 10 -0.85 2.16 -0.92
C LEU A 10 -1.30 2.87 0.37
N ASP A 11 -1.85 2.13 1.34
CA ASP A 11 -2.23 2.63 2.66
C ASP A 11 -1.05 3.27 3.41
N GLU A 12 0.10 2.59 3.42
CA GLU A 12 1.29 3.11 4.09
C GLU A 12 1.81 4.39 3.42
N ARG A 13 1.70 4.51 2.09
CA ARG A 13 2.07 5.72 1.35
C ARG A 13 1.12 6.88 1.68
N VAL A 14 -0.18 6.63 1.81
CA VAL A 14 -1.15 7.63 2.28
C VAL A 14 -0.88 8.04 3.73
N LYS A 15 -0.50 7.08 4.59
CA LYS A 15 -0.09 7.34 5.98
C LYS A 15 1.14 8.25 6.04
N VAL A 16 2.14 8.05 5.17
CA VAL A 16 3.29 8.96 5.02
C VAL A 16 2.84 10.38 4.69
N ILE A 17 1.92 10.53 3.71
CA ILE A 17 1.39 11.85 3.33
C ILE A 17 0.67 12.52 4.50
N SER A 18 -0.14 11.77 5.26
CA SER A 18 -0.84 12.26 6.45
C SER A 18 0.14 12.72 7.54
N MET A 19 1.20 11.95 7.81
CA MET A 19 2.23 12.34 8.79
C MET A 19 2.99 13.61 8.37
N LEU A 20 3.33 13.74 7.08
CA LEU A 20 3.98 14.94 6.56
C LEU A 20 3.06 16.16 6.65
N LYS A 21 1.76 16.00 6.37
CA LYS A 21 0.75 17.08 6.56
C LYS A 21 0.63 17.50 8.02
N LYS A 22 0.78 16.57 8.97
CA LYS A 22 0.82 16.85 10.43
C LYS A 22 2.12 17.53 10.90
N GLY A 23 3.06 17.78 10.00
CA GLY A 23 4.32 18.47 10.31
C GLY A 23 5.47 17.56 10.74
N HIS A 24 5.35 16.23 10.62
CA HIS A 24 6.49 15.34 10.86
C HIS A 24 7.56 15.52 9.78
N SER A 25 8.84 15.48 10.18
CA SER A 25 9.95 15.59 9.24
C SER A 25 10.12 14.30 8.42
N CYS A 26 10.56 14.41 7.17
CA CYS A 26 10.83 13.25 6.31
C CYS A 26 11.81 12.26 6.94
N ARG A 27 12.77 12.74 7.76
CA ARG A 27 13.73 11.88 8.45
C ARG A 27 13.05 11.04 9.53
N ARG A 28 12.16 11.64 10.32
CA ARG A 28 11.41 10.94 11.36
C ARG A 28 10.50 9.87 10.76
N VAL A 29 9.73 10.25 9.74
CA VAL A 29 8.81 9.30 9.06
C VAL A 29 9.59 8.14 8.41
N ALA A 30 10.79 8.40 7.89
CA ALA A 30 11.66 7.37 7.31
C ALA A 30 12.12 6.36 8.36
N SER A 31 12.57 6.85 9.52
CA SER A 31 12.95 6.00 10.64
C SER A 31 11.76 5.18 11.18
N ASP A 32 10.61 5.82 11.36
CA ASP A 32 9.41 5.19 11.93
C ASP A 32 8.88 4.04 11.05
N LEU A 33 9.04 4.14 9.72
CA LEU A 33 8.60 3.13 8.76
C LEU A 33 9.72 2.20 8.28
N GLY A 34 10.97 2.44 8.66
CA GLY A 34 12.13 1.67 8.22
C GLY A 34 12.41 1.80 6.72
N VAL A 35 12.19 2.98 6.13
CA VAL A 35 12.36 3.23 4.69
C VAL A 35 13.41 4.30 4.43
N GLY A 36 13.94 4.33 3.20
CA GLY A 36 14.93 5.34 2.81
C GLY A 36 14.30 6.73 2.63
N LYS A 37 15.06 7.78 2.94
CA LYS A 37 14.65 9.18 2.74
C LYS A 37 14.19 9.45 1.30
N THR A 38 14.88 8.88 0.31
CA THR A 38 14.56 9.04 -1.11
C THR A 38 13.17 8.49 -1.45
N GLN A 39 12.76 7.39 -0.81
CA GLN A 39 11.43 6.79 -1.02
C GLN A 39 10.33 7.73 -0.51
N ILE A 40 10.53 8.36 0.65
CA ILE A 40 9.60 9.36 1.18
C ILE A 40 9.53 10.60 0.29
N GLN A 41 10.68 11.09 -0.20
CA GLN A 41 10.68 12.22 -1.14
C GLN A 41 9.93 11.90 -2.44
N ASN A 42 10.09 10.69 -2.97
CA ASN A 42 9.36 10.25 -4.16
C ASN A 42 7.85 10.17 -3.90
N ILE A 43 7.44 9.68 -2.73
CA ILE A 43 6.02 9.67 -2.30
C ILE A 43 5.47 11.09 -2.22
N LEU A 44 6.24 12.02 -1.63
CA LEU A 44 5.80 13.42 -1.51
C LEU A 44 5.64 14.10 -2.88
N LYS A 45 6.52 13.81 -3.84
CA LYS A 45 6.42 14.33 -5.21
C LYS A 45 5.17 13.82 -5.92
N ARG A 46 4.85 12.54 -5.77
CA ARG A 46 3.69 11.87 -6.37
C ARG A 46 2.45 11.86 -5.46
N LYS A 47 2.36 12.78 -4.50
CA LYS A 47 1.31 12.76 -3.47
C LYS A 47 -0.11 12.85 -4.04
N ARG A 48 -0.30 13.52 -5.18
CA ARG A 48 -1.61 13.65 -5.83
C ARG A 48 -2.03 12.32 -6.43
N GLU A 49 -1.20 11.77 -7.30
CA GLU A 49 -1.39 10.44 -7.91
C GLU A 49 -1.72 9.36 -6.87
N ILE A 50 -1.01 9.33 -5.74
CA ILE A 50 -1.22 8.35 -4.68
C ILE A 50 -2.58 8.53 -4.00
N LEU A 51 -3.06 9.77 -3.84
CA LEU A 51 -4.38 10.03 -3.25
C LEU A 51 -5.50 9.68 -4.23
N ASP A 52 -5.32 10.00 -5.51
CA ASP A 52 -6.27 9.65 -6.57
C ASP A 52 -6.39 8.12 -6.71
N GLU A 53 -5.26 7.41 -6.69
CA GLU A 53 -5.22 5.93 -6.69
C GLU A 53 -5.91 5.34 -5.45
N PHE A 54 -5.71 5.96 -4.29
CA PHE A 54 -6.35 5.55 -3.05
C PHE A 54 -7.87 5.74 -3.11
N GLU A 55 -8.34 6.90 -3.57
CA GLU A 55 -9.78 7.19 -3.72
C GLU A 55 -10.45 6.24 -4.72
N GLY A 56 -9.80 5.97 -5.86
CA GLY A 56 -10.30 5.01 -6.85
C GLY A 56 -10.35 3.57 -6.34
N ASN A 57 -9.38 3.16 -5.50
CA ASN A 57 -9.33 1.81 -4.93
C ASN A 57 -10.33 1.58 -3.78
N VAL A 58 -10.73 2.63 -3.05
CA VAL A 58 -11.76 2.55 -2.00
C VAL A 58 -13.14 2.20 -2.58
N ASN A 59 -13.33 2.30 -3.90
CA ASN A 59 -14.54 1.85 -4.57
C ASN A 59 -14.67 0.31 -4.49
N SER A 60 -15.22 -0.17 -3.37
CA SER A 60 -15.44 -1.58 -3.01
C SER A 60 -16.36 -2.35 -3.96
N GLU A 61 -17.00 -1.65 -4.89
CA GLU A 61 -17.84 -2.26 -5.92
C GLU A 61 -17.03 -2.89 -7.05
N SER A 62 -15.72 -2.62 -7.10
CA SER A 62 -14.74 -3.29 -7.97
C SER A 62 -14.49 -4.72 -7.50
N LYS A 63 -15.53 -5.57 -7.49
CA LYS A 63 -15.38 -6.99 -7.21
C LYS A 63 -14.49 -7.57 -8.30
N HIS A 64 -13.35 -8.17 -7.90
CA HIS A 64 -12.66 -9.07 -8.80
C HIS A 64 -13.69 -10.11 -9.27
N PRO A 65 -13.82 -10.37 -10.59
CA PRO A 65 -14.68 -11.45 -11.04
C PRO A 65 -14.22 -12.71 -10.35
N LYS A 66 -15.15 -13.39 -9.66
CA LYS A 66 -14.86 -14.66 -9.01
C LYS A 66 -14.42 -15.61 -10.12
N CYS A 67 -13.15 -15.99 -10.12
CA CYS A 67 -12.67 -17.05 -10.98
C CYS A 67 -13.15 -18.36 -10.35
N GLU A 68 -14.25 -18.90 -10.87
CA GLU A 68 -14.68 -20.25 -10.51
C GLU A 68 -13.73 -21.22 -11.19
N SER A 69 -12.95 -21.97 -10.40
CA SER A 69 -12.18 -23.07 -10.96
C SER A 69 -13.13 -24.23 -11.24
N ASP A 70 -12.82 -25.03 -12.27
CA ASP A 70 -13.57 -26.25 -12.60
C ASP A 70 -13.64 -27.26 -11.42
N TYR A 71 -12.81 -27.07 -10.41
CA TYR A 71 -12.68 -27.92 -9.22
C TYR A 71 -13.19 -27.25 -7.94
N ALA A 72 -14.01 -26.22 -8.03
CA ALA A 72 -14.57 -25.53 -6.85
C ALA A 72 -15.21 -26.52 -5.85
N SER A 73 -15.90 -27.55 -6.37
CA SER A 73 -16.52 -28.64 -5.59
C SER A 73 -15.52 -29.53 -4.85
N VAL A 74 -14.32 -29.75 -5.39
CA VAL A 74 -13.25 -30.52 -4.73
C VAL A 74 -12.66 -29.73 -3.57
N ASN A 75 -12.49 -28.42 -3.73
CA ASN A 75 -11.94 -27.56 -2.69
C ASN A 75 -12.86 -27.45 -1.46
N GLU A 76 -14.18 -27.52 -1.65
CA GLU A 76 -15.16 -27.52 -0.54
C GLU A 76 -15.12 -28.84 0.26
N LEU A 77 -14.79 -29.95 -0.39
CA LEU A 77 -14.70 -31.28 0.23
C LEU A 77 -13.48 -31.46 1.15
N VAL A 78 -12.42 -30.67 0.93
CA VAL A 78 -11.15 -30.76 1.67
C VAL A 78 -11.13 -29.87 2.92
N GLN A 79 -12.10 -28.95 3.09
CA GLN A 79 -12.14 -28.02 4.23
C GLN A 79 -12.89 -28.52 5.49
N LYS A 80 -13.09 -29.84 5.64
CA LYS A 80 -13.69 -30.45 6.85
C LYS A 80 -12.64 -31.13 7.72
#